data_AF-A0A9D5YM58-F1
#
_entry.id   AF-A0A9D5YM58-F1
#
_cell.length_a   1.000
_cell.length_b   1.000
_cell.length_c   1.000
_cell.angle_alpha   90.00
_cell.angle_beta   90.00
_cell.angle_gamma   90.00
#
_symmetry.space_group_name_H-M   'P 1'
#
loop_
_entity.id
_entity.type
_entity.pdbx_description
1 polymer ?
#
loop_
_entity_poly.entity_id
_entity_poly.type
_entity_poly.pdbx_seq_one_letter_code
_entity_poly.pdbx_strand_id
1 'polypeptide(L)' 'MELCLCAVCASIYYNMPDRRIKRVDMTQTVKDVCTICGHRRDYDFYVWPVSNVRKKIRTFAKGDRDE' A
#
# COMPACT_ATOMS: atom_id res chain seq x y z
N MET A 1 4.42 3.40 0.14
CA MET A 1 4.49 2.33 -0.88
C MET A 1 3.07 1.87 -1.13
N GLU A 2 2.70 1.64 -2.39
CA GLU A 2 1.36 1.16 -2.78
C GLU A 2 1.44 -0.33 -3.13
N LEU A 3 0.47 -1.13 -2.67
CA LEU A 3 0.40 -2.58 -2.88
C LEU A 3 -1.06 -3.03 -3.07
N CYS A 4 -1.29 -3.89 -4.06
CA CYS A 4 -2.57 -4.60 -4.23
C CYS A 4 -2.60 -5.76 -3.22
N LEU A 5 -3.46 -5.70 -2.20
CA LEU A 5 -3.45 -6.70 -1.12
C LEU A 5 -4.82 -7.31 -0.90
N CYS A 6 -4.87 -8.64 -0.87
CA CYS A 6 -6.11 -9.31 -0.52
C CYS A 6 -6.48 -9.17 0.95
N ALA A 7 -7.75 -9.36 1.31
CA ALA A 7 -8.20 -9.22 2.70
C ALA A 7 -7.34 -10.01 3.72
N VAL A 8 -6.86 -11.20 3.34
CA VAL A 8 -5.97 -12.02 4.18
C VAL A 8 -4.56 -11.43 4.27
N CYS A 9 -3.98 -11.02 3.14
CA CYS A 9 -2.65 -10.40 3.15
C CYS A 9 -2.68 -9.04 3.87
N ALA A 10 -3.73 -8.23 3.66
CA ALA A 10 -3.92 -6.96 4.33
C ALA A 10 -4.09 -7.12 5.84
N SER A 11 -4.78 -8.18 6.31
CA SER A 11 -4.91 -8.51 7.74
C SER A 11 -3.55 -8.64 8.44
N ILE A 12 -2.54 -9.17 7.77
CA ILE A 12 -1.19 -9.28 8.32
C ILE A 12 -0.62 -7.88 8.57
N TYR A 13 -0.77 -6.95 7.61
CA TYR A 13 -0.31 -5.58 7.75
C TYR A 13 -1.07 -4.78 8.82
N TYR A 14 -2.36 -5.06 9.04
CA TYR A 14 -3.12 -4.45 10.14
C TYR A 14 -2.59 -4.87 11.52
N ASN A 15 -2.06 -6.10 11.63
CA ASN A 15 -1.52 -6.65 12.87
C ASN A 15 -0.03 -6.32 13.10
N MET A 16 0.67 -5.81 12.08
CA MET A 16 2.09 -5.45 12.19
C MET A 16 2.26 -4.11 12.92
N PRO A 17 2.97 -4.05 14.06
CA PRO A 17 3.12 -2.83 14.85
C PRO A 17 4.07 -1.80 14.21
N ASP A 18 4.96 -2.23 13.33
CA ASP A 18 5.94 -1.40 12.63
C ASP A 18 5.36 -0.71 11.39
N ARG A 19 4.13 -1.04 10.99
CA ARG A 19 3.50 -0.57 9.75
C ARG A 19 2.06 -0.13 9.96
N ARG A 20 1.63 0.78 9.10
CA ARG A 20 0.22 1.15 8.94
C ARG A 20 -0.17 0.93 7.49
N ILE A 21 -1.43 0.60 7.32
CA ILE A 21 -2.03 0.30 6.03
C ILE A 21 -3.37 1.02 5.93
N LYS A 22 -3.67 1.59 4.76
CA LYS A 22 -4.95 2.25 4.46
C LYS A 22 -5.31 2.00 3.00
N ARG A 23 -6.61 1.84 2.72
CA ARG A 23 -7.10 1.76 1.32
C ARG A 23 -6.75 3.05 0.56
N VAL A 24 -6.26 2.86 -0.66
CA VAL A 24 -5.99 3.97 -1.60
C VAL A 24 -7.32 4.61 -2.01
N ASP A 25 -8.26 3.79 -2.47
CA ASP A 25 -9.60 4.21 -2.86
C ASP A 25 -10.65 3.28 -2.24
N MET A 26 -11.65 3.87 -1.58
CA MET A 26 -12.77 3.14 -0.99
C MET A 26 -13.84 2.77 -2.02
N THR A 27 -13.85 3.46 -3.17
CA THR A 27 -14.81 3.31 -4.27
C THR A 27 -14.28 2.50 -5.44
N GLN A 28 -13.07 1.96 -5.32
CA GLN A 28 -12.41 1.20 -6.38
C GLN A 28 -13.26 0.01 -6.85
N THR A 29 -13.66 0.07 -8.12
CA THR A 29 -14.44 -0.97 -8.80
C THR A 29 -13.56 -1.97 -9.54
N VAL A 30 -12.44 -1.50 -10.10
CA VAL A 30 -11.45 -2.33 -10.78
C VAL A 30 -10.47 -2.89 -9.75
N LYS A 31 -10.46 -4.21 -9.58
CA LYS A 31 -9.62 -4.90 -8.61
C LYS A 31 -8.53 -5.66 -9.33
N ASP A 32 -7.29 -5.47 -8.87
CA ASP A 32 -6.14 -6.18 -9.41
C ASP A 32 -5.78 -7.40 -8.54
N VAL A 33 -4.94 -8.26 -9.08
CA VAL A 33 -4.47 -9.46 -8.39
C VAL A 33 -3.54 -9.05 -7.24
N CYS A 34 -3.75 -9.66 -6.07
CA CYS A 34 -2.91 -9.45 -4.89
C CYS A 34 -1.42 -9.68 -5.24
N THR A 35 -0.59 -8.67 -5.01
CA THR A 35 0.85 -8.70 -5.31
C THR A 35 1.60 -9.75 -4.46
N ILE A 36 1.03 -10.15 -3.31
CA ILE A 36 1.66 -11.09 -2.38
C ILE A 36 1.30 -12.54 -2.69
N CYS A 37 0.00 -12.84 -2.86
CA CYS A 37 -0.45 -14.22 -3.05
C CYS A 37 -0.76 -14.59 -4.52
N GLY A 38 -0.82 -13.62 -5.43
CA GLY A 38 -1.00 -13.86 -6.86
C GLY A 38 -2.34 -14.46 -7.28
N HIS A 39 -3.30 -14.61 -6.35
CA HIS A 39 -4.52 -15.38 -6.63
C HIS A 39 -5.83 -14.60 -6.42
N ARG A 40 -5.93 -13.80 -5.36
CA ARG A 40 -7.18 -13.09 -5.02
C ARG A 40 -7.16 -11.68 -5.60
N ARG A 41 -8.26 -11.27 -6.24
CA ARG A 41 -8.45 -9.89 -6.71
C ARG A 41 -8.95 -9.02 -5.57
N ASP A 42 -8.28 -7.91 -5.32
CA ASP A 42 -8.60 -7.07 -4.17
C ASP A 42 -8.17 -5.60 -4.39
N TYR A 43 -8.19 -4.82 -3.31
CA TYR A 43 -7.98 -3.37 -3.33
C TYR A 43 -6.52 -2.96 -3.25
N ASP A 44 -6.26 -1.72 -3.66
CA ASP A 44 -4.98 -1.06 -3.46
C ASP A 44 -4.88 -0.46 -2.06
N PHE A 45 -3.71 -0.64 -1.44
CA PHE A 45 -3.41 -0.12 -0.12
C PHE A 45 -2.11 0.66 -0.10
N TYR A 46 -2.13 1.80 0.57
CA TYR A 46 -0.92 2.48 1.01
C TYR A 46 -0.39 1.82 2.27
N VAL A 47 0.87 1.39 2.20
CA VAL A 47 1.64 0.88 3.34
C VAL A 47 2.79 1.83 3.64
N TRP A 48 2.93 2.21 4.90
CA TRP A 48 4.03 3.03 5.38
C TRP A 48 4.51 2.58 6.77
N PRO A 49 5.81 2.76 7.08
CA PRO A 49 6.34 2.42 8.39
C PRO A 49 5.83 3.41 9.46
N VAL A 50 5.56 2.89 10.66
CA VAL A 50 5.30 3.68 11.87
C VAL A 50 6.64 4.01 12.49
N SER A 51 7.41 4.88 11.86
CA SER A 51 8.62 5.37 12.49
C SER A 51 8.25 6.35 13.62
N ASN A 52 8.47 5.96 14.87
CA ASN A 52 8.55 6.91 16.00
C ASN A 52 9.76 7.86 15.89
N VAL A 53 10.54 7.75 14.81
CA VAL A 53 11.68 8.60 14.54
C VAL A 53 11.23 9.74 13.64
N ARG A 54 11.25 10.98 14.17
CA ARG A 54 11.25 12.22 13.39
C ARG A 54 12.24 12.05 12.23
N LYS A 55 11.77 11.82 11.00
CA LYS A 55 12.64 11.81 9.82
C LYS A 55 12.12 12.82 8.81
N LYS A 56 12.95 13.85 8.57
CA LYS A 56 12.81 14.85 7.52
C LYS A 56 12.37 14.16 6.23
N ILE A 57 11.18 14.55 5.77
CA ILE A 57 10.59 14.12 4.50
C ILE A 57 11.55 14.51 3.38
N ARG A 58 12.24 13.53 2.79
CA ARG A 58 12.79 13.69 1.44
C ARG A 58 11.67 13.25 0.51
N THR A 59 10.91 14.23 0.04
CA THR A 59 9.89 14.10 -1.00
C THR A 59 10.59 13.53 -2.23
N PHE A 60 10.32 12.27 -2.58
CA PHE A 60 10.79 11.69 -3.83
C PHE A 60 9.82 12.11 -4.94
N ALA A 61 10.36 13.01 -5.76
CA ALA A 61 10.06 13.38 -7.14
C ALA A 61 8.81 12.79 -7.80
N LYS A 62 7.96 13.72 -8.23
CA LYS A 62 7.04 13.57 -9.36
C LYS A 62 7.85 13.84 -10.64
N GLY A 63 7.89 12.88 -11.57
CA GLY A 63 8.16 13.15 -12.98
C GLY A 63 9.21 12.26 -13.63
N ASP A 64 8.76 11.24 -14.36
CA ASP A 64 9.44 10.69 -15.54
C ASP A 64 8.33 10.25 -16.52
N ARG A 65 7.96 11.16 -17.41
CA ARG A 65 7.21 10.86 -18.64
C ARG A 65 7.80 11.77 -19.71
N ASP A 66 8.81 11.25 -20.37
CA ASP A 66 9.51 11.88 -21.48
C ASP A 66 8.59 11.96 -22.71
N GLU A 67 8.39 13.18 -23.23
CA GLU A 67 8.13 13.50 -24.65
C GLU A 67 8.99 14.72 -25.03
#